data_AF-A0A9E7MX67-F1
#
_entry.id   AF-A0A9E7MX67-F1
#
_cell.length_a   1.000
_cell.length_b   1.000
_cell.length_c   1.000
_cell.angle_alpha   90.00
_cell.angle_beta   90.00
_cell.angle_gamma   90.00
#
_symmetry.space_group_name_H-M   'P 1'
#
loop_
_entity.id
_entity.type
_entity.pdbx_description
1 polymer ?
#
loop_
_entity_poly.entity_id
_entity_poly.type
_entity_poly.pdbx_seq_one_letter_code
_entity_poly.pdbx_strand_id
1 'polypeptide(L)'
;MEIPNYGRITAKTVIFDLNGTLGVDGKVSEDVKELLKKLTEKYEVVVLSSNTFGTLEEELKGIDLKVERVKDGNEKLEKALEYEPYIGIGNGNNDVRMLENAELAICVVGEEGASVEALLASDVVVKDVKDAINLLLNEKRLIATLRG
;
A
#
# COMPACT_ATOMS: atom_id res chain seq x y z
N MET A 1 1.65 16.62 1.33
CA MET A 1 0.38 16.89 2.01
C MET A 1 0.64 17.39 3.42
N GLU A 2 0.02 18.50 3.86
CA GLU A 2 0.09 18.93 5.26
C GLU A 2 -1.20 18.55 6.00
N ILE A 3 -1.06 17.88 7.14
CA ILE A 3 -2.17 17.42 7.98
C ILE A 3 -2.06 18.11 9.35
N PRO A 4 -3.04 18.95 9.73
CA PRO A 4 -3.01 19.67 11.01
C PRO A 4 -2.82 18.72 12.20
N ASN A 5 -1.88 19.05 13.09
CA ASN A 5 -1.51 18.31 14.31
C ASN A 5 -1.02 16.85 14.13
N TYR A 6 -1.01 16.33 12.89
CA TYR A 6 -0.41 15.04 12.56
C TYR A 6 1.01 15.21 11.99
N GLY A 7 1.18 16.15 11.06
CA GLY A 7 2.48 16.43 10.44
C GLY A 7 2.38 16.65 8.93
N ARG A 8 3.54 16.62 8.25
CA ARG A 8 3.63 16.77 6.80
C ARG A 8 4.07 15.45 6.19
N ILE A 9 3.26 14.93 5.27
CA ILE A 9 3.57 13.78 4.44
C ILE A 9 4.22 14.30 3.15
N THR A 10 5.44 13.85 2.87
CA THR A 10 6.26 14.23 1.71
C THR A 10 6.48 13.09 0.72
N ALA A 11 6.11 11.87 1.09
CA ALA A 11 6.21 10.65 0.30
C ALA A 11 5.62 10.83 -1.10
N LYS A 12 6.40 10.39 -2.08
CA LYS A 12 6.02 10.34 -3.50
C LYS A 12 5.85 8.90 -4.00
N THR A 13 6.24 7.93 -3.20
CA THR A 13 6.12 6.51 -3.50
C THR A 13 5.02 5.89 -2.64
N VAL A 14 4.19 5.07 -3.25
CA VAL A 14 3.22 4.21 -2.56
C VAL A 14 3.63 2.77 -2.79
N ILE A 15 3.85 2.07 -1.68
CA ILE A 15 4.25 0.67 -1.68
C ILE A 15 3.07 -0.17 -1.22
N PHE A 16 2.71 -1.15 -2.04
CA PHE A 16 1.65 -2.10 -1.74
C PHE A 16 2.24 -3.49 -1.47
N ASP A 17 1.71 -4.18 -0.45
CA ASP A 17 1.64 -5.64 -0.54
C ASP A 17 0.61 -6.06 -1.59
N LEU A 18 0.75 -7.30 -2.04
CA LEU A 18 -0.13 -7.86 -3.04
C LEU A 18 -1.32 -8.66 -2.47
N ASN A 19 -1.07 -9.76 -1.75
CA ASN A 19 -2.14 -10.71 -1.43
C ASN A 19 -2.78 -10.37 -0.10
N GLY A 20 -4.10 -10.26 -0.08
CA GLY A 20 -4.82 -9.70 1.07
C GLY A 20 -4.79 -8.16 1.10
N THR A 21 -4.08 -7.53 0.17
CA THR A 21 -4.03 -6.08 -0.02
C THR A 21 -4.57 -5.66 -1.39
N LEU A 22 -3.77 -5.70 -2.46
CA LEU A 22 -4.21 -5.32 -3.81
C LEU A 22 -5.17 -6.33 -4.45
N GLY A 23 -4.97 -7.61 -4.15
CA GLY A 23 -5.75 -8.70 -4.72
C GLY A 23 -6.22 -9.68 -3.66
N VAL A 24 -7.30 -10.39 -4.01
CA VAL A 24 -7.80 -11.54 -3.25
C VAL A 24 -7.45 -12.79 -4.06
N ASP A 25 -6.87 -13.79 -3.40
CA ASP A 25 -6.41 -15.03 -4.05
C ASP A 25 -5.50 -14.79 -5.27
N GLY A 26 -4.65 -13.74 -5.21
CA GLY A 26 -3.70 -13.42 -6.28
C GLY A 26 -4.32 -12.76 -7.52
N LYS A 27 -5.56 -12.25 -7.44
CA LYS A 27 -6.23 -11.54 -8.52
C LYS A 27 -6.56 -10.11 -8.17
N VAL A 28 -6.22 -9.19 -9.07
CA VAL A 28 -6.57 -7.77 -8.95
C VAL A 28 -7.80 -7.46 -9.79
N SER A 29 -8.85 -6.91 -9.17
CA SER A 29 -10.08 -6.53 -9.88
C SER A 29 -9.84 -5.37 -10.86
N GLU A 30 -10.63 -5.29 -11.93
CA GLU A 30 -10.51 -4.22 -12.94
C GLU A 30 -10.71 -2.83 -12.33
N ASP A 31 -11.66 -2.66 -11.40
CA ASP A 31 -11.86 -1.40 -10.69
C ASP A 31 -10.61 -0.94 -9.92
N VAL A 32 -9.88 -1.88 -9.29
CA VAL A 32 -8.61 -1.58 -8.62
C VAL A 32 -7.54 -1.19 -9.63
N LYS A 33 -7.45 -1.89 -10.77
CA LYS A 33 -6.51 -1.53 -11.84
C LYS A 33 -6.75 -0.13 -12.39
N GLU A 34 -8.01 0.27 -12.57
CA GLU A 34 -8.35 1.64 -12.98
C GLU A 34 -7.95 2.69 -11.95
N LEU A 35 -8.11 2.39 -10.66
CA LEU A 35 -7.65 3.26 -9.58
C LEU A 35 -6.13 3.34 -9.49
N LEU A 36 -5.42 2.23 -9.70
CA LEU A 36 -3.96 2.20 -9.77
C LEU A 36 -3.44 3.08 -10.91
N LYS A 37 -4.05 3.03 -12.10
CA LYS A 37 -3.70 3.93 -13.22
C LYS A 37 -3.83 5.41 -12.86
N LYS A 38 -4.89 5.77 -12.13
CA LYS A 38 -5.06 7.15 -11.62
C LYS A 38 -4.04 7.48 -10.53
N LEU A 39 -3.66 6.51 -9.71
CA LEU A 39 -2.67 6.70 -8.65
C LEU A 39 -1.28 6.94 -9.23
N THR A 40 -0.90 6.22 -10.29
CA THR A 40 0.39 6.36 -10.98
C THR A 40 0.58 7.75 -11.62
N GLU A 41 -0.49 8.49 -11.88
CA GLU A 41 -0.40 9.88 -12.35
C GLU A 41 0.10 10.86 -11.25
N LYS A 42 0.04 10.45 -9.98
CA LYS A 42 0.40 11.30 -8.82
C LYS A 42 1.58 10.77 -8.01
N TYR A 43 1.76 9.44 -7.98
CA TYR A 43 2.75 8.75 -7.16
C TYR A 43 3.52 7.75 -8.01
N GLU A 44 4.77 7.50 -7.63
CA GLU A 44 5.44 6.27 -8.00
C GLU A 44 4.77 5.11 -7.26
N VAL A 45 4.38 4.05 -7.97
CA VAL A 45 3.71 2.90 -7.36
C VAL A 45 4.61 1.68 -7.45
N VAL A 46 4.84 1.05 -6.30
CA VAL A 46 5.66 -0.15 -6.16
C VAL A 46 4.84 -1.24 -5.48
N VAL A 47 4.92 -2.45 -6.00
CA VAL A 47 4.29 -3.64 -5.42
C VAL A 47 5.38 -4.59 -4.97
N LEU A 48 5.41 -4.90 -3.66
CA LEU A 48 6.36 -5.85 -3.07
C LEU A 48 5.63 -7.13 -2.70
N SER A 49 6.02 -8.26 -3.29
CA SER A 49 5.37 -9.55 -3.02
C SER A 49 6.34 -10.71 -2.86
N SER A 50 5.97 -11.64 -1.98
CA SER A 50 6.67 -12.91 -1.78
C SER A 50 6.15 -14.09 -2.60
N ASN A 51 4.99 -13.94 -3.25
CA ASN A 51 4.39 -15.02 -4.04
C ASN A 51 5.02 -15.17 -5.43
N THR A 52 4.83 -16.33 -6.05
CA THR A 52 5.45 -16.69 -7.34
C THR A 52 4.86 -15.90 -8.51
N PHE A 53 5.50 -14.77 -8.79
CA PHE A 53 5.66 -13.90 -9.97
C PHE A 53 4.92 -14.13 -11.31
N GLY A 54 4.46 -15.34 -11.67
CA GLY A 54 4.04 -15.61 -13.05
C GLY A 54 2.78 -14.86 -13.49
N THR A 55 1.73 -14.87 -12.67
CA THR A 55 0.41 -14.34 -13.08
C THR A 55 0.26 -12.83 -12.87
N LEU A 56 1.10 -12.22 -12.05
CA LEU A 56 0.83 -10.90 -11.50
C LEU A 56 1.52 -9.74 -12.23
N GLU A 57 2.75 -9.94 -12.73
CA GLU A 57 3.31 -9.03 -13.72
C GLU A 57 2.42 -8.97 -14.97
N GLU A 58 1.80 -10.10 -15.34
CA GLU A 58 0.84 -10.15 -16.43
C GLU A 58 -0.45 -9.41 -16.11
N GLU A 59 -1.01 -9.57 -14.89
CA GLU A 59 -2.25 -8.89 -14.49
C GLU A 59 -2.11 -7.37 -14.39
N LEU A 60 -0.95 -6.88 -13.97
CA LEU A 60 -0.65 -5.45 -13.83
C LEU A 60 0.01 -4.86 -15.08
N LYS A 61 0.18 -5.67 -16.13
CA LYS A 61 0.78 -5.25 -17.39
C LYS A 61 -0.01 -4.09 -18.01
N GLY A 62 0.70 -3.03 -18.38
CA GLY A 62 0.10 -1.83 -18.96
C GLY A 62 -0.37 -0.80 -17.93
N ILE A 63 -0.06 -1.00 -16.65
CA ILE A 63 -0.10 0.04 -15.61
C ILE A 63 1.35 0.46 -15.34
N ASP A 64 1.60 1.77 -15.21
CA ASP A 64 2.94 2.32 -14.99
C ASP A 64 3.37 2.17 -13.52
N LEU A 65 3.64 0.93 -13.10
CA LEU A 65 4.06 0.58 -11.75
C LEU A 65 5.21 -0.42 -11.77
N LYS A 66 5.94 -0.51 -10.66
CA LYS A 66 7.01 -1.49 -10.45
C LYS A 66 6.49 -2.68 -9.65
N VAL A 67 6.87 -3.89 -10.03
CA VAL A 67 6.63 -5.11 -9.25
C VAL A 67 7.99 -5.70 -8.88
N GLU A 68 8.25 -5.87 -7.59
CA GLU A 68 9.51 -6.40 -7.09
C GLU A 68 9.31 -7.60 -6.17
N ARG A 69 10.19 -8.58 -6.33
CA ARG A 69 10.16 -9.82 -5.56
C ARG A 69 10.89 -9.64 -4.26
N VAL A 70 10.25 -10.06 -3.18
CA VAL A 70 10.86 -10.17 -1.85
C VAL A 70 10.66 -11.59 -1.34
N LYS A 71 11.49 -12.10 -0.44
CA LYS A 71 11.31 -13.47 0.10
C LYS A 71 10.49 -13.49 1.38
N ASP A 72 10.66 -12.47 2.22
CA ASP A 72 10.04 -12.37 3.54
C ASP A 72 9.85 -10.90 3.95
N GLY A 73 9.37 -10.67 5.17
CA GLY A 73 9.15 -9.33 5.70
C GLY A 73 10.44 -8.52 5.95
N ASN A 74 11.60 -9.16 6.12
CA ASN A 74 12.86 -8.44 6.28
C ASN A 74 13.34 -7.90 4.93
N GLU A 75 13.35 -8.74 3.90
CA GLU A 75 13.68 -8.29 2.53
C GLU A 75 12.64 -7.27 2.03
N LYS A 76 11.37 -7.38 2.46
CA LYS A 76 10.35 -6.38 2.19
C LYS A 76 10.69 -5.01 2.79
N LEU A 77 11.09 -4.97 4.05
CA LEU A 77 11.55 -3.72 4.67
C LEU A 77 12.78 -3.18 3.94
N GLU A 78 13.83 -3.99 3.75
CA GLU A 78 15.06 -3.55 3.07
C GLU A 78 14.76 -2.93 1.72
N LYS A 79 13.88 -3.57 0.94
CA LYS A 79 13.44 -3.05 -0.35
C LYS A 79 12.62 -1.77 -0.23
N ALA A 80 11.70 -1.69 0.73
CA ALA A 80 10.90 -0.49 0.95
C ALA A 80 11.76 0.73 1.31
N LEU A 81 12.84 0.53 2.05
CA LEU A 81 13.77 1.59 2.43
C LEU A 81 14.49 2.22 1.21
N GLU A 82 14.62 1.50 0.09
CA GLU A 82 15.16 2.07 -1.16
C GLU A 82 14.25 3.19 -1.74
N TYR A 83 13.00 3.25 -1.28
CA TYR A 83 11.96 4.18 -1.75
C TYR A 83 11.58 5.26 -0.73
N GLU A 84 12.34 5.42 0.36
CA GLU A 84 12.04 6.43 1.37
C GLU A 84 12.09 7.88 0.84
N PRO A 85 11.18 8.76 1.33
CA PRO A 85 10.01 8.46 2.15
C PRO A 85 8.86 7.85 1.32
N TYR A 86 8.15 6.88 1.90
CA TYR A 86 7.06 6.16 1.24
C TYR A 86 5.78 6.07 2.08
N ILE A 87 4.67 5.80 1.40
CA ILE A 87 3.39 5.39 1.98
C ILE A 87 3.31 3.87 1.88
N GLY A 88 3.09 3.17 2.99
CA GLY A 88 2.99 1.71 3.05
C GLY A 88 1.55 1.25 3.13
N ILE A 89 1.16 0.28 2.31
CA ILE A 89 -0.18 -0.32 2.33
C ILE A 89 -0.05 -1.84 2.39
N GLY A 90 -0.65 -2.45 3.41
CA GLY A 90 -0.51 -3.88 3.65
C GLY A 90 -1.58 -4.45 4.57
N ASN A 91 -1.53 -5.74 4.85
CA ASN A 91 -2.45 -6.41 5.77
C ASN A 91 -1.81 -7.55 6.58
N GLY A 92 -0.64 -8.06 6.15
CA GLY A 92 -0.03 -9.27 6.68
C GLY A 92 1.09 -9.04 7.70
N ASN A 93 1.48 -10.10 8.40
CA ASN A 93 2.61 -10.08 9.35
C ASN A 93 3.96 -9.75 8.70
N ASN A 94 4.13 -10.09 7.42
CA ASN A 94 5.30 -9.72 6.64
C ASN A 94 5.34 -8.24 6.26
N ASP A 95 4.25 -7.49 6.46
CA ASP A 95 4.17 -6.06 6.15
C ASP A 95 4.50 -5.17 7.34
N VAL A 96 4.40 -5.69 8.57
CA VAL A 96 4.50 -4.93 9.82
C VAL A 96 5.69 -3.98 9.81
N ARG A 97 6.89 -4.48 9.50
CA ARG A 97 8.10 -3.65 9.55
C ARG A 97 8.12 -2.56 8.46
N MET A 98 7.57 -2.85 7.29
CA MET A 98 7.38 -1.85 6.22
C MET A 98 6.35 -0.79 6.66
N LEU A 99 5.27 -1.18 7.33
CA LEU A 99 4.26 -0.26 7.83
C LEU A 99 4.83 0.63 8.96
N GLU A 100 5.56 0.06 9.92
CA GLU A 100 6.19 0.80 11.03
C GLU A 100 7.19 1.88 10.56
N ASN A 101 7.80 1.70 9.39
CA ASN A 101 8.79 2.64 8.83
C ASN A 101 8.19 3.56 7.74
N ALA A 102 6.92 3.40 7.40
CA ALA A 102 6.27 4.27 6.43
C ALA A 102 6.03 5.66 7.02
N GLU A 103 6.08 6.70 6.17
CA GLU A 103 5.67 8.05 6.57
C GLU A 103 4.15 8.16 6.74
N LEU A 104 3.41 7.27 6.06
CA LEU A 104 2.00 7.00 6.27
C LEU A 104 1.76 5.50 6.03
N ALA A 105 1.19 4.82 7.02
CA ALA A 105 0.84 3.40 6.94
C ALA A 105 -0.69 3.21 6.89
N ILE A 106 -1.16 2.43 5.91
CA ILE A 106 -2.58 2.08 5.77
C ILE A 106 -2.73 0.57 5.83
N CYS A 107 -3.50 0.06 6.79
CA CYS A 107 -3.86 -1.35 6.89
C CYS A 107 -5.18 -1.63 6.17
N VAL A 108 -5.22 -2.68 5.35
CA VAL A 108 -6.43 -3.15 4.66
C VAL A 108 -6.99 -4.37 5.37
N VAL A 109 -8.17 -4.25 5.97
CA VAL A 109 -8.94 -5.38 6.51
C VAL A 109 -9.91 -5.86 5.44
N GLY A 110 -9.37 -6.60 4.46
CA GLY A 110 -10.12 -7.16 3.35
C GLY A 110 -10.82 -8.49 3.70
N GLU A 111 -11.25 -9.22 2.67
CA GLU A 111 -11.93 -10.52 2.79
C GLU A 111 -11.06 -11.61 3.45
N GLU A 112 -9.73 -11.49 3.34
CA GLU A 112 -8.76 -12.39 3.97
C GLU A 112 -8.44 -11.99 5.43
N GLY A 113 -9.04 -10.90 5.91
CA GLY A 113 -8.70 -10.28 7.19
C GLY A 113 -7.37 -9.52 7.15
N ALA A 114 -6.88 -9.15 8.34
CA ALA A 114 -5.57 -8.52 8.53
C ALA A 114 -4.96 -9.05 9.83
N SER A 115 -3.63 -9.06 9.91
CA SER A 115 -2.96 -9.37 11.17
C SER A 115 -3.14 -8.24 12.17
N VAL A 116 -3.20 -8.61 13.46
CA VAL A 116 -3.35 -7.63 14.54
C VAL A 116 -2.15 -6.70 14.58
N GLU A 117 -0.96 -7.25 14.32
CA GLU A 117 0.30 -6.53 14.29
C GLU A 117 0.34 -5.50 13.16
N ALA A 118 -0.13 -5.84 11.94
CA ALA A 118 -0.19 -4.89 10.84
C ALA A 118 -1.21 -3.77 11.10
N LEU A 119 -2.35 -4.11 11.73
CA LEU A 119 -3.35 -3.13 12.15
C LEU A 119 -2.75 -2.14 13.16
N LEU A 120 -2.04 -2.62 14.18
CA LEU A 120 -1.42 -1.77 15.20
C LEU A 120 -0.23 -0.96 14.70
N ALA A 121 0.43 -1.41 13.63
CA ALA A 121 1.52 -0.70 12.96
C ALA A 121 1.04 0.37 11.96
N SER A 122 -0.27 0.58 11.80
CA SER A 122 -0.84 1.49 10.80
C SER A 122 -1.43 2.77 11.39
N ASP A 123 -1.41 3.85 10.60
CA ASP A 123 -2.05 5.13 10.94
C ASP A 123 -3.55 5.14 10.60
N VAL A 124 -3.91 4.45 9.52
CA VAL A 124 -5.29 4.36 9.01
C VAL A 124 -5.64 2.92 8.72
N VAL A 125 -6.85 2.52 9.09
CA VAL A 125 -7.41 1.21 8.76
C VAL A 125 -8.58 1.39 7.80
N VAL A 126 -8.59 0.63 6.71
CA VAL A 126 -9.69 0.59 5.73
C VAL A 126 -10.19 -0.84 5.56
N LYS A 127 -11.37 -1.00 4.96
CA LYS A 127 -12.00 -2.31 4.70
C LYS A 127 -11.75 -2.86 3.28
N ASP A 128 -11.21 -2.03 2.39
CA ASP A 128 -11.01 -2.36 0.98
C ASP A 128 -9.86 -1.49 0.45
N VAL A 129 -8.98 -2.07 -0.38
CA VAL A 129 -7.85 -1.35 -0.97
C VAL A 129 -8.28 -0.18 -1.86
N LYS A 130 -9.48 -0.24 -2.45
CA LYS A 130 -10.06 0.89 -3.19
C LYS A 130 -10.23 2.10 -2.27
N ASP A 131 -10.57 1.89 -1.00
CA ASP A 131 -10.68 2.98 -0.03
C ASP A 131 -9.31 3.59 0.26
N ALA A 132 -8.27 2.77 0.44
CA ALA A 132 -6.88 3.25 0.61
C ALA A 132 -6.43 4.10 -0.58
N ILE A 133 -6.60 3.62 -1.82
CA ILE A 133 -6.24 4.37 -3.03
C ILE A 133 -7.04 5.68 -3.11
N ASN A 134 -8.34 5.64 -2.80
CA ASN A 134 -9.19 6.84 -2.83
C ASN A 134 -8.83 7.87 -1.75
N LEU A 135 -8.28 7.47 -0.61
CA LEU A 135 -7.75 8.40 0.40
C LEU A 135 -6.55 9.19 -0.14
N LEU A 136 -5.69 8.54 -0.92
CA LEU A 136 -4.53 9.18 -1.57
C LEU A 136 -4.94 10.04 -2.77
N LEU A 137 -5.92 9.59 -3.56
CA LEU A 137 -6.45 10.39 -4.68
C LEU A 137 -7.24 11.62 -4.20
N ASN A 138 -7.85 11.55 -3.01
CA ASN A 138 -8.62 12.62 -2.38
C ASN A 138 -8.11 12.96 -0.98
N GLU A 139 -7.02 13.73 -0.95
CA GLU A 139 -6.29 14.13 0.26
C GLU A 139 -7.18 14.73 1.37
N LYS A 140 -8.30 15.38 1.02
CA LYS A 140 -9.23 15.96 2.00
C LYS A 140 -9.81 14.91 2.95
N ARG A 141 -10.05 13.69 2.47
CA ARG A 141 -10.56 12.58 3.29
C ARG A 141 -9.49 12.10 4.26
N LEU A 142 -8.27 11.92 3.77
CA LEU A 142 -7.13 11.53 4.60
C LEU A 142 -6.83 12.55 5.69
N ILE A 143 -6.81 13.85 5.35
CA ILE A 143 -6.68 14.95 6.30
C ILE A 143 -7.79 14.88 7.37
N ALA A 144 -9.03 14.61 6.96
CA ALA A 144 -10.15 14.55 7.90
C ALA A 144 -10.02 13.37 8.89
N THR A 145 -9.43 12.25 8.48
CA THR A 145 -9.16 11.08 9.31
C THR A 145 -8.04 11.33 10.31
N LEU A 146 -6.94 11.95 9.87
CA LEU A 146 -5.70 12.05 10.65
C LEU A 146 -5.53 13.37 11.41
N ARG A 147 -6.27 14.42 11.08
CA ARG A 147 -6.19 15.68 11.84
C ARG A 147 -6.61 15.45 13.29
N GLY A 148 -5.73 15.78 14.24
CA GLY A 148 -5.97 15.58 15.67
C GLY A 148 -4.91 16.27 16.50
#